data_AF-A0A4W5LRB2-F1
#
_entry.id   AF-A0A4W5LRB2-F1
#
_cell.length_a   1.000
_cell.length_b   1.000
_cell.length_c   1.000
_cell.angle_alpha   90.00
_cell.angle_beta   90.00
_cell.angle_gamma   90.00
#
_symmetry.space_group_name_H-M   'P 1'
#
loop_
_entity.id
_entity.type
_entity.pdbx_description
1 polymer ?
#
loop_
_entity_poly.entity_id
_entity_poly.type
_entity_poly.pdbx_seq_one_letter_code
_entity_poly.pdbx_strand_id
1 'polypeptide(L)'
;MCVCVCIRACVWFQEHDEACQGGVARMSIRMGDIRRGAAQAISHPSRGLKKDCGVILENMKQFSEAAQLYEKGQYYDKAASVYIRCKNWSKVGELLPQVSSPKIHLQYAKAKEVDGKFKEAAQAYESARDWDNVIRVLLEHLNNPEDAVRVVRETQSIDGAKMVARWGQTVRQTVRQ
;
A
#
# COMPACT_ATOMS: atom_id res chain seq x y z
N MET A 1 46.01 -7.66 -22.92
CA MET A 1 45.30 -8.61 -22.03
C MET A 1 45.47 -8.32 -20.53
N CYS A 2 46.57 -7.72 -20.05
CA CYS A 2 46.75 -7.40 -18.61
C CYS A 2 45.71 -6.41 -18.02
N VAL A 3 45.28 -5.39 -18.78
CA VAL A 3 44.34 -4.37 -18.28
C VAL A 3 42.96 -4.98 -17.93
N CYS A 4 42.54 -6.02 -18.65
CA CYS A 4 41.24 -6.68 -18.43
C CYS A 4 41.21 -7.51 -17.13
N VAL A 5 42.36 -8.07 -16.72
CA VAL A 5 42.47 -8.87 -15.47
C VAL A 5 42.48 -7.96 -14.24
N CYS A 6 43.17 -6.81 -14.31
CA CYS A 6 43.16 -5.81 -13.23
C CYS A 6 41.77 -5.17 -13.04
N ILE A 7 41.05 -4.87 -14.13
CA ILE A 7 39.67 -4.36 -14.04
C ILE A 7 38.77 -5.41 -13.39
N ARG A 8 38.88 -6.68 -13.78
CA ARG A 8 38.08 -7.76 -13.18
C ARG A 8 38.39 -7.94 -11.69
N ALA A 9 39.65 -7.92 -11.27
CA ALA A 9 40.03 -8.02 -9.87
C ALA A 9 39.55 -6.83 -9.01
N CYS A 10 39.54 -5.62 -9.58
CA CYS A 10 39.02 -4.42 -8.91
C CYS A 10 37.49 -4.51 -8.70
N VAL A 11 36.77 -5.06 -9.68
CA VAL A 11 35.30 -5.29 -9.58
C VAL A 11 34.98 -6.31 -8.48
N TRP A 12 35.76 -7.39 -8.35
CA TRP A 12 35.58 -8.39 -7.29
C TRP A 12 35.79 -7.81 -5.87
N PHE A 13 36.74 -6.90 -5.69
CA PHE A 13 36.99 -6.27 -4.39
C PHE A 13 35.81 -5.36 -3.99
N GLN A 14 35.30 -4.58 -4.94
CA GLN A 14 34.22 -3.64 -4.70
C GLN A 14 32.88 -4.32 -4.39
N GLU A 15 32.55 -5.41 -5.09
CA GLU A 15 31.34 -6.21 -4.79
C GLU A 15 31.40 -6.83 -3.38
N HIS A 16 32.59 -7.25 -2.94
CA HIS A 16 32.79 -7.84 -1.62
C HIS A 16 32.67 -6.79 -0.50
N ASP A 17 33.20 -5.59 -0.72
CA ASP A 17 33.05 -4.46 0.20
C ASP A 17 31.57 -4.04 0.33
N GLU A 18 30.83 -3.99 -0.78
CA GLU A 18 29.40 -3.70 -0.79
C GLU A 18 28.59 -4.76 -0.01
N ALA A 19 28.94 -6.04 -0.16
CA ALA A 19 28.31 -7.12 0.59
C ALA A 19 28.60 -7.02 2.10
N CYS A 20 29.84 -6.69 2.47
CA CYS A 20 30.26 -6.50 3.86
C CYS A 20 29.52 -5.33 4.51
N GLN A 21 29.48 -4.17 3.85
CA GLN A 21 28.75 -2.99 4.33
C GLN A 21 27.24 -3.28 4.45
N GLY A 22 26.66 -4.08 3.54
CA GLY A 22 25.29 -4.56 3.66
C GLY A 22 25.07 -5.47 4.89
N GLY A 23 26.04 -6.32 5.21
CA GLY A 23 26.05 -7.10 6.45
C GLY A 23 26.04 -6.22 7.70
N VAL A 24 26.86 -5.17 7.72
CA VAL A 24 26.94 -4.20 8.83
C VAL A 24 25.61 -3.44 9.00
N ALA A 25 24.97 -3.03 7.89
CA ALA A 25 23.66 -2.37 7.95
C ALA A 25 22.58 -3.29 8.53
N ARG A 26 22.53 -4.57 8.13
CA ARG A 26 21.57 -5.53 8.70
C ARG A 26 21.79 -5.75 10.20
N MET A 27 23.06 -5.86 10.63
CA MET A 27 23.38 -6.13 12.02
C MET A 27 23.14 -4.91 12.93
N SER A 28 23.48 -3.71 12.48
CA SER A 28 23.22 -2.47 13.25
C SER A 28 21.73 -2.27 13.54
N ILE A 29 20.86 -2.57 12.57
CA ILE A 29 19.40 -2.57 12.78
C ILE A 29 19.01 -3.58 13.86
N ARG A 30 19.52 -4.82 13.80
CA ARG A 30 19.21 -5.86 14.80
C ARG A 30 19.71 -5.52 16.21
N MET A 31 20.84 -4.81 16.30
CA MET A 31 21.41 -4.37 17.56
C MET A 31 20.65 -3.20 18.21
N GLY A 32 19.69 -2.59 17.50
CA GLY A 32 18.83 -1.52 18.02
C GLY A 32 19.19 -0.11 17.52
N ASP A 33 20.27 0.05 16.77
CA ASP A 33 20.68 1.33 16.16
C ASP A 33 19.95 1.57 14.83
N ILE A 34 18.63 1.72 14.92
CA ILE A 34 17.71 1.77 13.77
C ILE A 34 18.01 2.93 12.84
N ARG A 35 18.27 4.14 13.38
CA ARG A 35 18.54 5.34 12.59
C ARG A 35 19.81 5.20 11.75
N ARG A 36 20.89 4.71 12.37
CA ARG A 36 22.18 4.52 11.71
C ARG A 36 22.08 3.43 10.65
N GLY A 37 21.48 2.29 11.01
CA GLY A 37 21.31 1.18 10.08
C GLY A 37 20.40 1.51 8.89
N ALA A 38 19.33 2.30 9.10
CA ALA A 38 18.48 2.79 8.02
C ALA A 38 19.22 3.75 7.09
N ALA A 39 20.00 4.69 7.62
CA ALA A 39 20.82 5.59 6.80
C ALA A 39 21.83 4.82 5.94
N GLN A 40 22.50 3.81 6.52
CA GLN A 40 23.43 2.93 5.80
C GLN A 40 22.72 2.11 4.71
N ALA A 41 21.51 1.61 4.98
CA ALA A 41 20.72 0.89 3.98
C ALA A 41 20.21 1.81 2.85
N ILE A 42 19.97 3.09 3.12
CA ILE A 42 19.59 4.08 2.10
C ILE A 42 20.78 4.44 1.21
N SER A 43 21.97 4.62 1.78
CA SER A 43 23.19 4.91 1.01
C SER A 43 23.61 3.77 0.10
N HIS A 44 23.22 2.53 0.42
CA HIS A 44 23.54 1.39 -0.41
C HIS A 44 22.75 1.36 -1.74
N PRO A 45 23.42 1.03 -2.87
CA PRO A 45 22.77 0.91 -4.17
C PRO A 45 21.91 -0.36 -4.29
N SER A 46 22.19 -1.38 -3.48
CA SER A 46 21.55 -2.69 -3.60
C SER A 46 20.09 -2.68 -3.15
N ARG A 47 19.19 -2.92 -4.12
CA ARG A 47 17.74 -2.99 -3.90
C ARG A 47 17.35 -4.14 -2.94
N GLY A 48 18.03 -5.28 -3.06
CA GLY A 48 17.80 -6.44 -2.20
C GLY A 48 18.09 -6.17 -0.72
N LEU A 49 19.16 -5.42 -0.43
CA LEU A 49 19.50 -5.06 0.94
C LEU A 49 18.43 -4.19 1.60
N LYS A 50 17.88 -3.21 0.87
CA LYS A 50 16.79 -2.36 1.36
C LYS A 50 15.55 -3.18 1.76
N LYS A 51 15.24 -4.23 0.98
CA LYS A 51 14.16 -5.17 1.31
C LYS A 51 14.49 -5.99 2.56
N ASP A 52 15.69 -6.52 2.69
CA ASP A 52 16.09 -7.31 3.86
C ASP A 52 16.07 -6.47 5.14
N CYS A 53 16.59 -5.24 5.08
CA CYS A 53 16.55 -4.28 6.18
C CYS A 53 15.10 -3.91 6.54
N GLY A 54 14.23 -3.71 5.54
CA GLY A 54 12.79 -3.51 5.75
C GLY A 54 12.13 -4.67 6.51
N VAL A 55 12.44 -5.92 6.16
CA VAL A 55 11.90 -7.11 6.85
C VAL A 55 12.39 -7.18 8.29
N ILE A 56 13.66 -6.87 8.56
CA ILE A 56 14.19 -6.83 9.92
C ILE A 56 13.47 -5.75 10.74
N LEU A 57 13.24 -4.57 10.17
CA LEU A 57 12.52 -3.49 10.84
C LEU A 57 11.05 -3.84 11.13
N GLU A 58 10.39 -4.54 10.20
CA GLU A 58 9.04 -5.08 10.43
C GLU A 58 8.99 -6.05 11.62
N ASN A 59 9.98 -6.94 11.75
CA ASN A 59 10.07 -7.85 12.88
C ASN A 59 10.26 -7.11 14.22
N MET A 60 10.98 -5.99 14.20
CA MET A 60 11.15 -5.13 15.36
C MET A 60 9.97 -4.16 15.59
N LYS A 61 8.92 -4.25 14.76
CA LYS A 61 7.72 -3.39 14.79
C LYS A 61 7.98 -1.91 14.49
N GLN A 62 9.13 -1.56 13.90
CA GLN A 62 9.39 -0.20 13.44
C GLN A 62 8.95 -0.03 12.00
N PHE A 63 7.65 0.23 11.85
CA PHE A 63 6.99 0.29 10.56
C PHE A 63 7.26 1.61 9.80
N SER A 64 7.48 2.72 10.51
CA SER A 64 7.74 4.04 9.90
C SER A 64 9.02 4.06 9.07
N GLU A 65 10.11 3.56 9.62
CA GLU A 65 11.42 3.50 8.98
C GLU A 65 11.46 2.41 7.89
N ALA A 66 10.80 1.27 8.14
CA ALA A 66 10.67 0.20 7.15
C ALA A 66 10.01 0.71 5.87
N ALA A 67 8.93 1.49 6.01
CA ALA A 67 8.20 2.02 4.87
C ALA A 67 9.04 2.99 4.02
N GLN A 68 9.84 3.85 4.64
CA GLN A 68 10.77 4.75 3.93
C GLN A 68 11.85 3.96 3.17
N LEU A 69 12.36 2.86 3.73
CA LEU A 69 13.31 1.99 3.06
C LEU A 69 12.70 1.31 1.83
N TYR A 70 11.44 0.89 1.91
CA TYR A 70 10.72 0.33 0.77
C TYR A 70 10.44 1.36 -0.33
N GLU A 71 10.12 2.62 0.03
CA GLU A 71 10.02 3.73 -0.93
C GLU A 71 11.34 3.93 -1.68
N LYS A 72 12.46 4.02 -0.96
CA LYS A 72 13.81 4.15 -1.55
C LYS A 72 14.25 2.91 -2.33
N GLY A 73 13.63 1.77 -2.05
CA GLY A 73 13.81 0.52 -2.79
C GLY A 73 12.84 0.34 -3.95
N GLN A 74 11.96 1.32 -4.23
CA GLN A 74 10.90 1.25 -5.24
C GLN A 74 9.99 0.01 -5.07
N TYR A 75 9.78 -0.44 -3.84
CA TYR A 75 8.89 -1.56 -3.50
C TYR A 75 7.58 -1.03 -2.96
N TYR A 76 6.74 -0.48 -3.85
CA TYR A 76 5.54 0.25 -3.45
C TYR A 76 4.44 -0.65 -2.85
N ASP A 77 4.25 -1.87 -3.36
CA ASP A 77 3.26 -2.81 -2.80
C ASP A 77 3.56 -3.13 -1.32
N LYS A 78 4.84 -3.38 -1.01
CA LYS A 78 5.27 -3.64 0.37
C LYS A 78 5.19 -2.39 1.22
N ALA A 79 5.66 -1.25 0.71
CA ALA A 79 5.59 0.02 1.41
C ALA A 79 4.15 0.35 1.83
N ALA A 80 3.18 0.22 0.92
CA ALA A 80 1.78 0.48 1.22
C ALA A 80 1.22 -0.47 2.28
N SER A 81 1.55 -1.77 2.22
CA SER A 81 1.13 -2.74 3.26
C SER A 81 1.66 -2.39 4.65
N VAL A 82 2.89 -1.86 4.74
CA VAL A 82 3.51 -1.42 5.99
C VAL A 82 2.92 -0.08 6.45
N TYR A 83 2.65 0.85 5.53
CA TYR A 83 2.00 2.12 5.86
C TYR A 83 0.58 1.96 6.38
N ILE A 84 -0.17 0.97 5.87
CA ILE A 84 -1.46 0.58 6.43
C ILE A 84 -1.30 0.16 7.90
N ARG A 85 -0.25 -0.60 8.24
CA ARG A 85 0.05 -0.95 9.64
C ARG A 85 0.47 0.26 10.49
N CYS A 86 1.18 1.22 9.91
CA CYS A 86 1.48 2.51 10.56
C CYS A 86 0.27 3.41 10.79
N LYS A 87 -0.90 3.08 10.21
CA LYS A 87 -2.07 3.98 10.11
C LYS A 87 -1.74 5.33 9.44
N ASN A 88 -0.71 5.39 8.61
CA ASN A 88 -0.35 6.61 7.90
C ASN A 88 -1.07 6.66 6.55
N TRP A 89 -2.34 7.05 6.58
CA TRP A 89 -3.21 7.03 5.40
C TRP A 89 -2.84 8.06 4.34
N SER A 90 -2.23 9.18 4.74
CA SER A 90 -1.82 10.24 3.80
C SER A 90 -0.79 9.71 2.81
N LYS A 91 0.25 9.05 3.31
CA LYS A 91 1.28 8.45 2.46
C LYS A 91 0.78 7.27 1.64
N VAL A 92 -0.16 6.47 2.16
CA VAL A 92 -0.77 5.41 1.36
C VAL A 92 -1.45 6.01 0.13
N GLY A 93 -2.24 7.08 0.30
CA GLY A 93 -2.91 7.81 -0.78
C GLY A 93 -1.97 8.26 -1.90
N GLU A 94 -0.81 8.81 -1.55
CA GLU A 94 0.21 9.23 -2.53
C GLU A 94 0.85 8.04 -3.28
N LEU A 95 0.93 6.88 -2.62
CA LEU A 95 1.50 5.65 -3.19
C LEU A 95 0.49 4.81 -3.98
N LEU A 96 -0.82 5.04 -3.81
CA LEU A 96 -1.89 4.33 -4.53
C LEU A 96 -1.73 4.32 -6.06
N PRO A 97 -1.26 5.38 -6.76
CA PRO A 97 -1.13 5.35 -8.22
C PRO A 97 -0.04 4.37 -8.69
N GLN A 98 0.95 4.11 -7.85
CA GLN A 98 2.07 3.21 -8.16
C GLN A 98 1.79 1.77 -7.74
N VAL A 99 0.80 1.58 -6.87
CA VAL A 99 0.38 0.27 -6.37
C VAL A 99 -0.71 -0.29 -7.27
N SER A 100 -0.35 -1.29 -8.06
CA SER A 100 -1.30 -1.98 -8.95
C SER A 100 -2.16 -3.02 -8.21
N SER A 101 -1.74 -3.42 -7.00
CA SER A 101 -2.36 -4.52 -6.25
C SER A 101 -3.77 -4.17 -5.70
N PRO A 102 -4.86 -4.80 -6.18
CA PRO A 102 -6.23 -4.50 -5.74
C PRO A 102 -6.47 -4.78 -4.25
N LYS A 103 -5.76 -5.75 -3.69
CA LYS A 103 -5.84 -6.11 -2.26
C LYS A 103 -5.48 -4.94 -1.34
N ILE A 104 -4.56 -4.08 -1.76
CA ILE A 104 -4.11 -2.93 -0.96
C ILE A 104 -5.17 -1.82 -1.03
N HIS A 105 -5.74 -1.57 -2.21
CA HIS A 105 -6.87 -0.64 -2.39
C HIS A 105 -8.07 -1.03 -1.51
N LEU A 106 -8.41 -2.32 -1.43
CA LEU A 106 -9.46 -2.82 -0.53
C LEU A 106 -9.16 -2.57 0.96
N GLN A 107 -7.92 -2.82 1.39
CA GLN A 107 -7.54 -2.59 2.79
C GLN A 107 -7.56 -1.09 3.15
N TYR A 108 -7.13 -0.24 2.21
CA TYR A 108 -7.19 1.21 2.35
C TYR A 108 -8.64 1.72 2.41
N ALA A 109 -9.51 1.22 1.54
CA ALA A 109 -10.92 1.60 1.49
C ALA A 109 -11.65 1.24 2.79
N LYS A 110 -11.44 0.02 3.33
CA LYS A 110 -11.99 -0.40 4.63
C LYS A 110 -11.55 0.49 5.78
N ALA A 111 -10.28 0.90 5.79
CA ALA A 111 -9.79 1.82 6.82
C ALA A 111 -10.45 3.21 6.71
N LYS A 112 -10.65 3.70 5.48
CA LYS A 112 -11.30 4.99 5.24
C LYS A 112 -12.80 4.99 5.55
N GLU A 113 -13.48 3.85 5.41
CA GLU A 113 -14.86 3.68 5.90
C GLU A 113 -14.93 3.90 7.42
N VAL A 114 -13.99 3.32 8.18
CA VAL A 114 -13.94 3.51 9.64
C VAL A 114 -13.61 4.96 10.03
N ASP A 115 -12.76 5.63 9.25
CA ASP A 115 -12.45 7.06 9.44
C ASP A 115 -13.62 7.99 9.05
N GLY A 116 -14.73 7.47 8.50
CA GLY A 116 -15.89 8.23 8.06
C GLY A 116 -15.68 9.00 6.74
N LYS A 117 -14.58 8.74 6.03
CA LYS A 117 -14.24 9.39 4.74
C LYS A 117 -14.76 8.57 3.56
N PHE A 118 -16.08 8.51 3.44
CA PHE A 118 -16.76 7.65 2.47
C PHE A 118 -16.49 8.00 1.00
N LYS A 119 -16.23 9.29 0.69
CA LYS A 119 -15.90 9.72 -0.68
C LYS A 119 -14.56 9.15 -1.16
N GLU A 120 -13.53 9.22 -0.33
CA GLU A 120 -12.21 8.65 -0.62
C GLU A 120 -12.27 7.11 -0.65
N ALA A 121 -13.08 6.51 0.23
CA ALA A 121 -13.29 5.06 0.25
C ALA A 121 -13.96 4.56 -1.05
N ALA A 122 -14.97 5.27 -1.56
CA ALA A 122 -15.64 4.91 -2.82
C ALA A 122 -14.67 4.93 -4.01
N GLN A 123 -13.83 5.96 -4.12
CA GLN A 123 -12.78 6.03 -5.16
C GLN A 123 -11.78 4.89 -5.07
N ALA A 124 -11.40 4.49 -3.85
CA ALA A 124 -10.50 3.36 -3.63
C ALA A 124 -11.16 2.00 -3.90
N TYR A 125 -12.47 1.84 -3.67
CA TYR A 125 -13.19 0.63 -4.07
C TYR A 125 -13.38 0.54 -5.59
N GLU A 126 -13.60 1.68 -6.25
CA GLU A 126 -13.65 1.77 -7.71
C GLU A 126 -12.31 1.38 -8.35
N SER A 127 -11.18 1.87 -7.82
CA SER A 127 -9.84 1.43 -8.28
C SER A 127 -9.58 -0.05 -8.01
N ALA A 128 -10.14 -0.60 -6.92
CA ALA A 128 -10.09 -2.03 -6.61
C ALA A 128 -11.03 -2.89 -7.48
N ARG A 129 -11.90 -2.28 -8.30
CA ARG A 129 -12.98 -2.92 -9.07
C ARG A 129 -13.99 -3.69 -8.22
N ASP A 130 -14.18 -3.26 -6.97
CA ASP A 130 -15.14 -3.87 -6.05
C ASP A 130 -16.42 -3.04 -6.01
N TRP A 131 -17.23 -3.25 -7.04
CA TRP A 131 -18.43 -2.45 -7.29
C TRP A 131 -19.52 -2.67 -6.25
N ASP A 132 -19.62 -3.86 -5.67
CA ASP A 132 -20.64 -4.17 -4.66
C ASP A 132 -20.41 -3.33 -3.39
N ASN A 133 -19.16 -3.18 -2.97
CA ASN A 133 -18.80 -2.30 -1.85
C ASN A 133 -18.96 -0.81 -2.20
N VAL A 134 -18.67 -0.39 -3.44
CA VAL A 134 -18.99 0.98 -3.90
C VAL A 134 -20.48 1.28 -3.75
N ILE A 135 -21.35 0.39 -4.26
CA ILE A 135 -22.80 0.57 -4.23
C ILE A 135 -23.31 0.63 -2.78
N ARG A 136 -22.80 -0.24 -1.90
CA ARG A 136 -23.15 -0.21 -0.47
C ARG A 136 -22.81 1.15 0.16
N VAL A 137 -21.58 1.63 0.00
CA VAL A 137 -21.14 2.91 0.58
C VAL A 137 -21.94 4.09 0.03
N LEU A 138 -22.26 4.08 -1.27
CA LEU A 138 -23.05 5.13 -1.91
C LEU A 138 -24.49 5.20 -1.37
N LEU A 139 -25.11 4.04 -1.13
CA LEU A 139 -26.49 3.95 -0.64
C LEU A 139 -26.60 4.22 0.87
N GLU A 140 -25.68 3.68 1.68
CA GLU A 140 -25.77 3.75 3.15
C GLU A 140 -25.23 5.07 3.72
N HIS A 141 -24.16 5.62 3.14
CA HIS A 141 -23.46 6.76 3.73
C HIS A 141 -23.54 8.04 2.90
N LEU A 142 -23.47 7.94 1.57
CA LEU A 142 -23.53 9.12 0.69
C LEU A 142 -24.95 9.52 0.30
N ASN A 143 -25.94 8.63 0.49
CA ASN A 143 -27.34 8.83 0.11
C ASN A 143 -27.52 9.31 -1.34
N ASN A 144 -26.64 8.88 -2.24
CA ASN A 144 -26.64 9.25 -3.67
C ASN A 144 -27.10 8.05 -4.52
N PRO A 145 -28.41 7.82 -4.66
CA PRO A 145 -28.94 6.67 -5.38
C PRO A 145 -28.68 6.75 -6.89
N GLU A 146 -28.53 7.94 -7.46
CA GLU A 146 -28.31 8.12 -8.91
C GLU A 146 -26.98 7.53 -9.37
N ASP A 147 -25.90 7.84 -8.65
CA ASP A 147 -24.57 7.29 -8.94
C ASP A 147 -24.55 5.77 -8.73
N ALA A 148 -25.22 5.27 -7.68
CA ALA A 148 -25.34 3.83 -7.43
C ALA A 148 -26.08 3.11 -8.59
N VAL A 149 -27.15 3.70 -9.12
CA VAL A 149 -27.87 3.14 -10.28
C VAL A 149 -27.01 3.16 -11.54
N ARG A 150 -26.22 4.21 -11.77
CA ARG A 150 -25.28 4.28 -12.90
C ARG A 150 -24.26 3.14 -12.81
N VAL A 151 -23.62 2.96 -11.66
CA VAL A 151 -22.62 1.91 -11.43
C VAL A 151 -23.23 0.50 -11.59
N VAL A 152 -24.45 0.26 -11.07
CA VAL A 152 -25.14 -1.03 -11.26
C VAL A 152 -25.43 -1.31 -12.74
N ARG A 153 -25.83 -0.29 -13.50
CA ARG A 153 -26.10 -0.46 -14.94
C ARG A 153 -24.83 -0.77 -15.74
N GLU A 154 -23.72 -0.14 -15.38
CA GLU A 154 -22.42 -0.36 -16.02
C GLU A 154 -21.83 -1.73 -15.68
N THR A 155 -21.97 -2.16 -14.42
CA THR A 155 -21.38 -3.42 -13.93
C THR A 155 -22.28 -4.64 -14.11
N GLN A 156 -23.59 -4.42 -14.33
CA GLN A 156 -24.63 -5.45 -14.43
C GLN A 156 -24.63 -6.44 -13.23
N SER A 157 -24.16 -5.98 -12.06
CA SER A 157 -24.14 -6.81 -10.84
C SER A 157 -25.56 -7.07 -10.34
N ILE A 158 -25.91 -8.36 -10.22
CA ILE A 158 -27.22 -8.81 -9.72
C ILE A 158 -27.39 -8.42 -8.25
N ASP A 159 -26.33 -8.53 -7.46
CA ASP A 159 -26.38 -8.23 -6.02
C ASP A 159 -26.41 -6.73 -5.75
N GLY A 160 -25.72 -5.94 -6.58
CA GLY A 160 -25.85 -4.47 -6.63
C GLY A 160 -27.29 -4.02 -6.91
N ALA A 161 -27.95 -4.63 -7.90
CA ALA A 161 -29.34 -4.31 -8.24
C ALA A 161 -30.33 -4.64 -7.10
N LYS A 162 -30.11 -5.77 -6.39
CA LYS A 162 -30.91 -6.12 -5.20
C LYS A 162 -30.74 -5.10 -4.06
N MET A 163 -29.52 -4.58 -3.86
CA MET A 163 -29.25 -3.57 -2.83
C MET A 163 -29.99 -2.26 -3.10
N VAL A 164 -29.92 -1.76 -4.34
CA VAL A 164 -30.67 -0.56 -4.76
C VAL A 164 -32.19 -0.78 -4.62
N ALA A 165 -32.70 -1.93 -5.05
CA ALA A 165 -34.12 -2.26 -4.95
C ALA A 165 -34.61 -2.29 -3.50
N ARG A 166 -33.83 -2.87 -2.57
CA ARG A 166 -34.14 -2.87 -1.13
C ARG A 166 -34.15 -1.46 -0.55
N TRP A 167 -33.15 -0.65 -0.86
CA TRP A 167 -33.08 0.73 -0.40
C TRP A 167 -34.31 1.54 -0.84
N GLY A 168 -34.73 1.39 -2.11
CA GLY A 168 -35.93 2.06 -2.63
C GLY A 168 -37.24 1.63 -1.94
N GLN A 169 -37.35 0.38 -1.48
CA GLN A 169 -38.50 -0.07 -0.70
C GLN A 169 -38.54 0.58 0.69
N THR A 170 -37.39 0.68 1.36
CA THR A 170 -37.27 1.33 2.68
C THR A 170 -37.66 2.80 2.62
N VAL A 171 -37.19 3.54 1.60
CA VAL A 171 -37.55 4.97 1.42
C VAL A 171 -39.06 5.14 1.16
N ARG A 172 -39.68 4.26 0.37
CA ARG A 172 -41.13 4.31 0.13
C ARG A 172 -41.97 4.08 1.39
N GLN A 173 -41.44 3.33 2.36
CA GLN A 173 -42.12 3.12 3.65
C GLN A 173 -41.99 4.33 4.58
N THR A 174 -40.86 5.04 4.57
CA THR A 174 -40.65 6.24 5.39
C THR A 174 -41.48 7.43 4.93
N VAL A 175 -41.77 7.55 3.62
CA VAL A 175 -42.63 8.61 3.06
C VAL A 175 -44.13 8.31 3.25
N ARG A 176 -44.50 7.08 3.61
CA ARG A 176 -45.88 6.64 3.82
C ARG A 176 -46.36 6.77 5.28
N GLN A 177 -45.48 7.12 6.22
CA GLN A 177 -45.81 7.48 7.60
C GLN A 177 -45.69 9.00 7.77
#